data_AF-A0A410RR91-F1
#
_entry.id   AF-A0A410RR91-F1
#
_cell.length_a   1.000
_cell.length_b   1.000
_cell.length_c   1.000
_cell.angle_alpha   90.00
_cell.angle_beta   90.00
_cell.angle_gamma   90.00
#
_symmetry.space_group_name_H-M   'P 1'
#
loop_
_entity.id
_entity.type
_entity.pdbx_description
1 polymer ?
#
loop_
_entity_poly.entity_id
_entity_poly.type
_entity_poly.pdbx_seq_one_letter_code
_entity_poly.pdbx_strand_id
1 'polypeptide(L)'
;MSDGWSDVNGRASRRRPVPRGAVFFHGQDLERGVRGEGLLLAFGAYENDEAQQEAASLAIAREVRETLARHGVRTDWNGDVDERLLIPPFAWRKRRYTQVDWE
;
A
#
# COMPACT_ATOMS: atom_id res chain seq x y z
N MET A 1 -4.43 -18.40 -0.94
CA MET A 1 -4.13 -17.02 -1.39
C MET A 1 -4.25 -16.06 -0.20
N SER A 2 -3.39 -16.24 0.82
CA SER A 2 -3.36 -15.46 2.08
C SER A 2 -1.91 -15.30 2.55
N ASP A 3 -1.03 -14.88 1.65
CA ASP A 3 0.41 -14.77 1.93
C ASP A 3 0.80 -13.37 2.41
N GLY A 4 0.27 -12.30 1.81
CA GLY A 4 0.69 -10.93 2.08
C GLY A 4 0.46 -10.47 3.52
N TRP A 5 -0.72 -10.68 4.09
CA TRP A 5 -1.00 -10.28 5.48
C TRP A 5 -0.17 -11.06 6.50
N SER A 6 0.09 -12.35 6.25
CA SER A 6 0.95 -13.17 7.13
C SER A 6 2.36 -12.57 7.23
N ASP A 7 2.94 -12.17 6.10
CA ASP A 7 4.27 -11.54 6.06
C ASP A 7 4.30 -10.17 6.72
N VAL A 8 3.30 -9.33 6.43
CA VAL A 8 3.22 -7.97 6.98
C VAL A 8 2.99 -8.04 8.50
N ASN A 9 2.18 -8.97 9.00
CA ASN A 9 1.95 -9.18 10.42
C ASN A 9 3.21 -9.67 11.15
N GLY A 10 3.98 -10.57 10.52
CA GLY A 10 5.29 -11.00 11.02
C GLY A 10 6.30 -9.85 11.15
N ARG A 11 6.19 -8.81 10.30
CA ARG A 11 7.02 -7.59 10.39
C ARG A 11 6.48 -6.59 11.40
N ALA A 12 5.16 -6.38 11.44
CA ALA A 12 4.50 -5.43 12.33
C ALA A 12 4.68 -5.82 13.81
N SER A 13 4.53 -7.10 14.15
CA SER A 13 4.70 -7.63 15.51
C SER A 13 6.08 -7.38 16.13
N ARG A 14 7.12 -7.23 15.28
CA ARG A 14 8.51 -6.94 15.69
C ARG A 14 8.81 -5.46 15.86
N ARG A 15 7.89 -4.56 15.48
CA ARG A 15 8.07 -3.11 15.63
C ARG A 15 7.53 -2.62 16.98
N ARG A 16 8.16 -1.57 17.51
CA ARG A 16 7.72 -0.83 18.71
C ARG A 16 7.83 0.68 18.44
N PRO A 17 6.73 1.44 18.53
CA PRO A 17 5.35 0.99 18.78
C PRO A 17 4.81 0.11 17.65
N VAL A 18 3.71 -0.61 17.90
CA VAL A 18 2.98 -1.35 16.87
C VAL A 18 2.49 -0.35 15.81
N PRO A 19 2.67 -0.62 14.50
CA PRO A 19 2.15 0.26 13.45
C PRO A 19 0.62 0.37 13.55
N ARG A 20 0.05 1.51 13.15
CA ARG A 20 -1.42 1.68 13.05
C ARG A 20 -2.07 0.89 11.91
N GLY A 21 -1.27 0.45 10.95
CA GLY A 21 -1.73 -0.23 9.75
C GLY A 21 -0.58 -0.51 8.80
N ALA A 22 -0.91 -1.00 7.62
CA ALA A 22 0.05 -1.32 6.58
C ALA A 22 -0.51 -1.04 5.19
N VAL A 23 0.42 -0.87 4.24
CA VAL A 23 0.18 -0.86 2.80
C VAL A 23 1.24 -1.73 2.14
N PHE A 24 0.84 -2.58 1.19
CA PHE A 24 1.73 -3.52 0.51
C PHE A 24 1.17 -3.96 -0.85
N PHE A 25 1.97 -4.68 -1.63
CA PHE A 25 1.56 -5.33 -2.88
C PHE A 25 2.03 -6.80 -2.87
N HIS A 26 1.34 -7.68 -3.59
CA HIS A 26 1.77 -9.08 -3.72
C HIS A 26 2.74 -9.24 -4.90
N GLY A 27 3.42 -10.40 -4.97
CA GLY A 27 4.32 -10.72 -6.08
C GLY A 27 3.62 -10.64 -7.46
N GLN A 28 2.36 -11.06 -7.54
CA GLN A 28 1.56 -10.97 -8.76
C GLN A 28 1.28 -9.51 -9.18
N ASP A 29 1.02 -8.63 -8.22
CA ASP A 29 0.81 -7.21 -8.48
C ASP A 29 2.12 -6.55 -8.94
N LEU A 30 3.26 -6.97 -8.37
CA LEU A 30 4.58 -6.54 -8.82
C LEU A 30 4.86 -6.95 -10.27
N GLU A 31 4.54 -8.20 -10.65
CA GLU A 31 4.71 -8.65 -12.03
C GLU A 31 3.92 -7.78 -13.02
N ARG A 32 2.68 -7.42 -12.70
CA ARG A 32 1.86 -6.49 -13.49
C ARG A 32 2.50 -5.11 -13.57
N GLY A 33 2.99 -4.59 -12.45
CA GLY A 33 3.71 -3.32 -12.39
C GLY A 33 4.94 -3.32 -13.29
N VAL A 34 5.73 -4.40 -13.28
CA VAL A 34 6.92 -4.57 -14.13
C VAL A 34 6.55 -4.65 -15.62
N ARG A 35 5.39 -5.24 -15.96
CA ARG A 35 4.84 -5.26 -17.34
C ARG A 35 4.22 -3.92 -17.77
N GLY A 36 4.12 -2.95 -16.85
CA GLY A 36 3.54 -1.64 -17.12
C GLY A 36 2.01 -1.61 -17.09
N GLU A 37 1.37 -2.60 -16.47
CA GLU A 37 -0.09 -2.74 -16.39
C GLU A 37 -0.69 -2.04 -15.16
N GLY A 38 0.15 -1.38 -14.36
CA GLY A 38 -0.21 -0.75 -13.09
C GLY A 38 0.13 -1.64 -11.89
N LEU A 39 0.00 -1.08 -10.69
CA LEU A 39 0.34 -1.75 -9.44
C LEU A 39 -0.82 -1.60 -8.45
N LEU A 40 -1.36 -2.74 -7.98
CA LEU A 40 -2.36 -2.76 -6.93
C LEU A 40 -1.69 -2.76 -5.56
N LEU A 41 -2.18 -1.90 -4.68
CA LEU A 41 -1.76 -1.82 -3.29
C LEU A 41 -2.93 -2.23 -2.40
N ALA A 42 -2.71 -3.25 -1.57
CA ALA A 42 -3.57 -3.59 -0.45
C ALA A 42 -3.22 -2.70 0.74
N PHE A 43 -4.22 -2.35 1.55
CA PHE A 43 -4.05 -1.59 2.78
C PHE A 43 -4.95 -2.15 3.87
N GLY A 44 -4.69 -1.74 5.11
CA GLY A 44 -5.57 -2.01 6.25
C GLY A 44 -4.98 -1.51 7.56
N ALA A 45 -5.83 -1.33 8.55
CA ALA A 45 -5.44 -0.93 9.90
C ALA A 45 -5.18 -2.15 10.81
N TYR A 46 -4.42 -1.91 11.87
CA TYR A 46 -4.27 -2.83 13.00
C TYR A 46 -5.19 -2.41 14.14
N GLU A 47 -6.47 -2.21 13.84
CA GLU A 47 -7.50 -1.93 14.84
C GLU A 47 -8.10 -3.25 15.35
N ASN A 48 -8.35 -3.34 16.65
CA ASN A 48 -8.94 -4.54 17.28
C ASN A 48 -10.45 -4.41 17.46
N ASP A 49 -10.98 -3.18 17.48
CA ASP A 49 -12.42 -2.93 17.50
C ASP A 49 -12.99 -3.07 16.08
N GLU A 50 -13.80 -4.11 15.86
CA GLU A 50 -14.46 -4.38 14.58
C GLU A 50 -15.30 -3.20 14.08
N ALA A 51 -15.93 -2.44 14.98
CA ALA A 51 -16.74 -1.29 14.62
C ALA A 51 -15.90 -0.09 14.13
N GLN A 52 -14.62 -0.05 14.50
CA GLN A 52 -13.69 1.02 14.10
C GLN A 52 -12.72 0.59 12.98
N GLN A 53 -12.63 -0.72 12.71
CA GLN A 53 -11.69 -1.31 11.75
C GLN A 53 -11.80 -0.70 10.35
N GLU A 54 -13.03 -0.57 9.84
CA GLU A 54 -13.29 0.00 8.52
C GLU A 54 -12.83 1.46 8.47
N ALA A 55 -13.28 2.28 9.43
CA ALA A 55 -12.93 3.69 9.50
C ALA A 55 -11.41 3.91 9.62
N ALA A 56 -10.72 3.08 10.42
CA ALA A 56 -9.27 3.12 10.57
C ALA A 56 -8.57 2.71 9.26
N SER A 57 -9.04 1.68 8.58
CA SER A 57 -8.47 1.22 7.29
C SER A 57 -8.65 2.25 6.18
N LEU A 58 -9.82 2.92 6.12
CA LEU A 58 -10.07 4.02 5.20
C LEU A 58 -9.16 5.23 5.49
N ALA A 59 -8.84 5.50 6.75
CA ALA A 59 -7.87 6.54 7.10
C ALA A 59 -6.46 6.21 6.57
N ILE A 60 -6.01 4.96 6.69
CA ILE A 60 -4.75 4.49 6.09
C ILE A 60 -4.77 4.68 4.57
N ALA A 61 -5.84 4.27 3.89
CA ALA A 61 -5.97 4.41 2.44
C ALA A 61 -5.86 5.87 1.98
N ARG A 62 -6.55 6.79 2.68
CA ARG A 62 -6.50 8.23 2.40
C ARG A 62 -5.09 8.80 2.59
N GLU A 63 -4.43 8.47 3.70
CA GLU A 63 -3.05 8.92 3.98
C GLU A 63 -2.07 8.42 2.91
N VAL A 64 -2.22 7.17 2.46
CA VAL A 64 -1.43 6.58 1.37
C VAL A 64 -1.67 7.36 0.07
N ARG A 65 -2.92 7.60 -0.32
CA ARG A 65 -3.26 8.35 -1.55
C ARG A 65 -2.69 9.77 -1.51
N GLU A 66 -2.85 10.47 -0.39
CA GLU A 66 -2.31 11.81 -0.23
C GLU A 66 -0.78 11.83 -0.33
N THR A 67 -0.12 10.89 0.35
CA THR A 67 1.34 10.80 0.32
C THR A 67 1.85 10.51 -1.09
N LEU A 68 1.24 9.55 -1.79
CA LEU A 68 1.58 9.24 -3.18
C LEU A 68 1.34 10.44 -4.10
N ALA A 69 0.21 11.12 -3.95
CA ALA A 69 -0.12 12.31 -4.73
C ALA A 69 0.89 13.45 -4.50
N ARG A 70 1.32 13.70 -3.26
CA ARG A 70 2.37 14.69 -2.93
C ARG A 70 3.69 14.40 -3.63
N HIS A 71 3.99 13.14 -3.88
CA HIS A 71 5.18 12.71 -4.63
C HIS A 71 4.93 12.52 -6.13
N GLY A 72 3.80 13.01 -6.67
CA GLY A 72 3.46 12.94 -8.08
C GLY A 72 3.03 11.55 -8.57
N VAL A 73 2.73 10.63 -7.65
CA VAL A 73 2.22 9.29 -7.97
C VAL A 73 0.70 9.31 -7.92
N ARG A 74 0.07 9.18 -9.09
CA ARG A 74 -1.39 9.08 -9.20
C ARG A 74 -1.87 7.73 -8.67
N THR A 75 -3.01 7.76 -7.97
CA THR A 75 -3.73 6.57 -7.52
C THR A 75 -5.22 6.66 -7.83
N ASP A 76 -5.76 5.62 -8.45
CA ASP A 76 -7.18 5.43 -8.69
C ASP A 76 -7.76 4.48 -7.62
N TRP A 77 -8.87 4.89 -7.00
CA TRP A 77 -9.60 4.14 -5.98
C TRP A 77 -11.00 4.71 -5.82
N ASN A 78 -11.99 3.84 -5.67
CA ASN A 78 -13.41 4.20 -5.57
C ASN A 78 -13.85 4.60 -4.15
N GLY A 79 -13.00 4.42 -3.14
CA GLY A 79 -13.31 4.74 -1.75
C GLY A 79 -13.82 3.57 -0.92
N ASP A 80 -13.91 2.37 -1.50
CA ASP A 80 -14.33 1.15 -0.83
C ASP A 80 -13.15 0.50 -0.08
N VAL A 81 -13.35 0.14 1.19
CA VAL A 81 -12.33 -0.49 2.04
C VAL A 81 -11.89 -1.86 1.50
N ASP A 82 -12.79 -2.57 0.82
CA ASP A 82 -12.53 -3.89 0.27
C ASP A 82 -11.80 -3.83 -1.09
N GLU A 83 -11.73 -2.64 -1.69
CA GLU A 83 -11.07 -2.40 -2.96
C GLU A 83 -9.63 -1.90 -2.78
N ARG A 84 -8.73 -2.38 -3.64
CA ARG A 84 -7.32 -2.01 -3.61
C ARG A 84 -7.09 -0.63 -4.23
N LEU A 85 -6.03 0.06 -3.79
CA LEU A 85 -5.54 1.26 -4.45
C LEU A 85 -4.81 0.86 -5.73
N LEU A 86 -5.19 1.42 -6.89
CA LEU A 86 -4.50 1.20 -8.16
C LEU A 86 -3.56 2.37 -8.45
N ILE A 87 -2.26 2.10 -8.58
CA ILE A 87 -1.38 2.98 -9.34
C ILE A 87 -1.58 2.64 -10.82
N PRO A 88 -2.05 3.58 -11.67
CA PRO A 88 -2.31 3.32 -13.08
C PRO A 88 -1.05 2.84 -13.83
N PRO A 89 -1.20 2.25 -15.03
CA PRO A 89 -0.09 1.88 -15.90
C PRO A 89 1.06 2.89 -15.92
N PHE A 90 2.27 2.42 -15.58
CA PHE A 90 3.48 3.23 -15.59
C PHE A 90 4.68 2.41 -16.08
N ALA A 91 5.67 3.09 -16.67
CA ALA A 91 6.90 2.44 -17.08
C ALA A 91 7.75 2.09 -15.85
N TRP A 92 7.94 0.79 -15.57
CA TRP A 92 8.80 0.34 -14.49
C TRP A 92 10.28 0.60 -14.80
N ARG A 93 10.86 1.60 -14.16
CA ARG A 93 12.27 1.97 -14.36
C ARG A 93 13.17 1.12 -13.48
N LYS A 94 13.88 0.15 -14.07
CA LYS A 94 14.97 -0.57 -13.40
C LYS A 94 16.14 0.38 -13.15
N ARG A 95 16.28 0.86 -11.91
CA ARG A 95 17.43 1.69 -11.51
C ARG A 95 18.45 0.82 -10.79
N ARG A 96 19.72 0.90 -11.20
CA ARG A 96 20.84 0.26 -10.48
C ARG A 96 21.15 0.98 -9.16
N TYR A 97 20.88 2.28 -9.10
CA TYR A 97 21.03 3.13 -7.93
C TYR A 97 19.84 4.10 -7.86
N THR A 98 19.26 4.27 -6.68
CA THR A 98 18.26 5.30 -6.40
C THR A 98 18.96 6.39 -5.58
N GLN A 99 19.19 7.57 -6.16
CA GLN A 99 19.43 8.76 -5.35
C GLN A 99 18.08 9.19 -4.80
N VAL A 100 17.99 9.27 -3.47
CA VAL A 100 16.86 9.86 -2.76
C VAL A 100 17.34 11.20 -2.25
N ASP A 101 16.93 12.26 -2.94
CA ASP A 101 17.10 13.62 -2.45
C ASP A 101 15.90 13.91 -1.55
N TRP A 102 16.13 13.89 -0.24
CA TRP A 102 15.16 14.37 0.75
C TRP A 102 15.48 15.85 1.02
N GLU A 103 14.88 16.75 0.25
CA GLU A 103 14.74 18.16 0.65
C GLU A 103 13.48 18.34 1.51
#